data_AF-A0A0J1FIP1-F1
#
_entry.id   AF-A0A0J1FIP1-F1
#
_cell.length_a   1.000
_cell.length_b   1.000
_cell.length_c   1.000
_cell.angle_alpha   90.00
_cell.angle_beta   90.00
_cell.angle_gamma   90.00
#
_symmetry.space_group_name_H-M   'P 1'
#
loop_
_entity.id
_entity.type
_entity.pdbx_description
1 polymer ?
#
loop_
_entity_poly.entity_id
_entity_poly.type
_entity_poly.pdbx_seq_one_letter_code
_entity_poly.pdbx_strand_id
1 'polypeptide(L)'
;MRKGFIPIVIGIIFMLTGCGPLQTVSLDGSQSAKTKSINVTMDVKPVISNGKVQCNITTNLPEKARLNVILDDGQLNQVNSSSVSVVKGRAMTTFSSVKPGDYTIDVETDIAQPSSVTSLIGDSGQNLVGRSIETDKRTNGKRVFVEKQITIGTHQQIEAQLKKEAEIKAKAAAEAEAKAKAQAEAEAKAKAQAAAKAKALAKTRGVRIGMTEQQVLDSMWGKPEEVNRTISQYGTDEQWVYGGNNYLYFENGILTSIQN
;
A
#
# COMPACT_ATOMS: atom_id res chain seq x y z
N MET A 1 -63.06 51.73 38.13
CA MET A 1 -63.34 51.79 39.59
C MET A 1 -64.73 51.20 39.86
N ARG A 2 -64.88 50.49 40.98
CA ARG A 2 -66.09 49.79 41.51
C ARG A 2 -66.43 48.49 40.76
N LYS A 3 -65.99 47.31 41.24
CA LYS A 3 -66.38 46.54 42.45
C LYS A 3 -67.84 46.07 42.40
N GLY A 4 -68.02 44.75 42.40
CA GLY A 4 -69.30 44.06 42.54
C GLY A 4 -69.10 42.54 42.61
N PHE A 5 -68.42 42.10 43.66
CA PHE A 5 -68.31 40.70 44.11
C PHE A 5 -69.48 40.45 45.09
N ILE A 6 -70.17 39.31 45.01
CA ILE A 6 -70.72 38.56 46.16
C ILE A 6 -71.13 37.15 45.69
N PRO A 7 -70.95 36.11 46.54
CA PRO A 7 -70.80 34.70 46.16
C PRO A 7 -72.04 33.86 46.51
N ILE A 8 -72.06 32.57 46.14
CA ILE A 8 -72.64 31.47 46.95
C ILE A 8 -72.03 30.14 46.48
N VAL A 9 -71.74 29.32 47.47
CA VAL A 9 -71.04 28.03 47.47
C VAL A 9 -72.07 26.90 47.57
N ILE A 10 -71.65 25.66 47.26
CA ILE A 10 -72.24 24.34 47.62
C ILE A 10 -73.29 23.82 46.61
N GLY A 11 -73.21 22.62 46.04
CA GLY A 11 -72.52 21.42 46.50
C GLY A 11 -72.05 20.46 45.40
N ILE A 12 -70.98 19.76 45.75
CA ILE A 12 -70.40 18.59 45.11
C ILE A 12 -71.21 17.37 45.60
N ILE A 13 -71.58 16.45 44.70
CA ILE A 13 -71.34 15.01 44.86
C ILE A 13 -71.35 14.35 43.48
N PHE A 14 -70.28 13.60 43.26
CA PHE A 14 -69.92 12.75 42.13
C PHE A 14 -71.00 11.71 41.79
N MET A 15 -71.21 11.48 40.49
CA MET A 15 -71.22 10.11 39.97
C MET A 15 -70.51 10.02 38.62
N LEU A 16 -69.62 9.04 38.58
CA LEU A 16 -68.73 8.62 37.50
C LEU A 16 -69.51 8.21 36.24
N THR A 17 -69.05 8.64 35.07
CA THR A 17 -68.38 7.77 34.07
C THR A 17 -67.90 8.65 32.91
N GLY A 18 -66.59 8.57 32.65
CA GLY A 18 -65.85 9.54 31.86
C GLY A 18 -66.09 9.43 30.35
N CYS A 19 -66.27 10.60 29.75
CA CYS A 19 -65.92 10.91 28.38
C CYS A 19 -64.38 10.89 28.27
N GLY A 20 -63.83 9.91 27.55
CA GLY A 20 -62.40 9.80 27.26
C GLY A 20 -62.04 10.52 25.95
N PRO A 21 -60.89 11.22 25.87
CA PRO A 21 -60.60 12.22 24.85
C PRO A 21 -60.05 11.65 23.53
N LEU A 22 -60.11 12.47 22.47
CA LEU A 22 -59.36 12.33 21.22
C LEU A 22 -57.91 11.90 21.52
N GLN A 23 -57.54 10.70 21.07
CA GLN A 23 -56.14 10.31 21.03
C GLN A 23 -55.45 11.02 19.86
N THR A 24 -54.57 11.94 20.23
CA THR A 24 -53.45 12.40 19.42
C THR A 24 -52.57 11.22 19.04
N VAL A 25 -52.53 10.84 17.77
CA VAL A 25 -51.57 9.87 17.26
C VAL A 25 -50.24 10.62 17.06
N SER A 26 -49.28 10.39 17.95
CA SER A 26 -47.88 10.81 17.77
C SER A 26 -46.98 9.60 17.99
N LEU A 27 -46.11 9.38 16.99
CA LEU A 27 -44.80 8.73 17.05
C LEU A 27 -44.74 7.34 17.69
N ASP A 28 -44.57 6.30 16.86
CA ASP A 28 -43.28 5.62 16.74
C ASP A 28 -43.33 4.63 15.57
N GLY A 29 -42.25 4.56 14.81
CA GLY A 29 -42.21 3.83 13.55
C GLY A 29 -41.16 4.34 12.57
N SER A 30 -40.25 5.21 13.00
CA SER A 30 -38.94 5.28 12.34
C SER A 30 -38.14 4.11 12.86
N GLN A 31 -38.35 2.93 12.24
CA GLN A 31 -37.29 1.95 12.19
C GLN A 31 -36.16 2.60 11.38
N SER A 32 -35.30 3.34 12.10
CA SER A 32 -33.99 3.74 11.62
C SER A 32 -33.25 2.44 11.32
N ALA A 33 -33.40 1.97 10.08
CA ALA A 33 -32.53 0.97 9.52
C ALA A 33 -31.12 1.50 9.79
N LYS A 34 -30.33 0.77 10.60
CA LYS A 34 -28.92 1.09 10.85
C LYS A 34 -28.21 1.14 9.51
N THR A 35 -28.21 2.30 8.86
CA THR A 35 -27.43 2.54 7.67
C THR A 35 -25.98 2.54 8.12
N LYS A 36 -25.23 1.55 7.61
CA LYS A 36 -23.83 1.35 7.94
C LYS A 36 -23.08 2.64 7.62
N SER A 37 -22.46 3.25 8.64
CA SER A 37 -21.65 4.44 8.44
C SER A 37 -20.50 4.14 7.48
N ILE A 38 -20.20 5.10 6.60
CA ILE A 38 -19.12 5.02 5.62
C ILE A 38 -17.97 5.86 6.15
N ASN A 39 -16.89 5.21 6.59
CA ASN A 39 -15.65 5.91 6.92
C ASN A 39 -14.94 6.28 5.63
N VAL A 40 -15.05 7.56 5.24
CA VAL A 40 -14.61 8.01 3.93
C VAL A 40 -13.08 8.01 3.84
N THR A 41 -12.59 7.39 2.78
CA THR A 41 -11.21 7.53 2.32
C THR A 41 -11.25 8.29 1.00
N MET A 42 -10.39 9.30 0.88
CA MET A 42 -10.23 10.07 -0.34
C MET A 42 -8.78 10.55 -0.46
N ASP A 43 -8.21 10.39 -1.64
CA ASP A 43 -6.88 10.91 -1.98
C ASP A 43 -6.95 11.63 -3.33
N VAL A 44 -6.22 12.74 -3.44
CA VAL A 44 -6.20 13.62 -4.60
C VAL A 44 -4.76 13.69 -5.12
N LYS A 45 -4.54 13.20 -6.34
CA LYS A 45 -3.24 13.18 -7.01
C LYS A 45 -3.25 14.11 -8.23
N PRO A 46 -2.85 15.38 -8.06
CA PRO A 46 -2.75 16.31 -9.17
C PRO A 46 -1.59 15.93 -10.10
N VAL A 47 -1.80 16.10 -11.40
CA VAL A 47 -0.77 16.03 -12.44
C VAL A 47 -0.78 17.36 -13.18
N ILE A 48 0.34 18.08 -13.08
CA ILE A 48 0.48 19.43 -13.63
C ILE A 48 1.32 19.33 -14.91
N SER A 49 0.80 19.86 -16.01
CA SER A 49 1.50 19.86 -17.29
C SER A 49 1.00 20.99 -18.18
N ASN A 50 1.90 21.86 -18.64
CA ASN A 50 1.64 22.88 -19.67
C ASN A 50 0.32 23.65 -19.51
N GLY A 51 0.15 24.31 -18.35
CA GLY A 51 -1.06 25.08 -18.05
C GLY A 51 -2.32 24.22 -17.85
N LYS A 52 -2.15 22.91 -17.64
CA LYS A 52 -3.22 21.98 -17.27
C LYS A 52 -2.97 21.40 -15.88
N VAL A 53 -4.05 21.25 -15.14
CA VAL A 53 -4.09 20.59 -13.83
C VAL A 53 -5.11 19.46 -13.91
N GLN A 54 -4.63 18.22 -13.99
CA GLN A 54 -5.48 17.04 -13.92
C GLN A 54 -5.57 16.55 -12.48
N CYS A 55 -6.76 16.53 -11.91
CA CYS A 55 -7.04 16.05 -10.57
C CYS A 55 -7.50 14.59 -10.64
N ASN A 56 -6.63 13.66 -10.26
CA ASN A 56 -7.00 12.24 -10.15
C ASN A 56 -7.45 11.93 -8.72
N ILE A 57 -8.68 11.49 -8.54
CA ILE A 57 -9.29 11.25 -7.23
C ILE A 57 -9.54 9.76 -7.06
N THR A 58 -9.13 9.21 -5.91
CA THR A 58 -9.51 7.85 -5.48
C THR A 58 -10.32 7.94 -4.20
N THR A 59 -11.43 7.19 -4.12
CA THR A 59 -12.32 7.23 -2.95
C THR A 59 -13.11 5.93 -2.79
N ASN A 60 -13.59 5.67 -1.57
CA ASN A 60 -14.54 4.61 -1.27
C ASN A 60 -16.02 5.07 -1.28
N LEU A 61 -16.30 6.29 -1.74
CA LEU A 61 -17.68 6.75 -1.93
C LEU A 61 -18.44 5.88 -2.94
N PRO A 62 -19.79 5.80 -2.84
CA PRO A 62 -20.60 4.98 -3.72
C PRO A 62 -20.46 5.34 -5.20
N GLU A 63 -20.74 4.37 -6.08
CA GLU A 63 -20.80 4.59 -7.52
C GLU A 63 -21.81 5.71 -7.85
N LYS A 64 -21.44 6.58 -8.80
CA LYS A 64 -22.19 7.78 -9.20
C LYS A 64 -22.26 8.89 -8.14
N ALA A 65 -21.55 8.77 -7.01
CA ALA A 65 -21.42 9.90 -6.09
C ALA A 65 -20.80 11.09 -6.82
N ARG A 66 -21.46 12.25 -6.72
CA ARG A 66 -21.03 13.48 -7.37
C ARG A 66 -20.07 14.23 -6.47
N LEU A 67 -18.97 14.69 -7.05
CA LEU A 67 -17.98 15.51 -6.39
C LEU A 67 -17.89 16.84 -7.13
N ASN A 68 -17.79 17.93 -6.39
CA ASN A 68 -17.39 19.22 -6.90
C ASN A 68 -15.89 19.35 -6.65
N VAL A 69 -15.12 19.54 -7.72
CA VAL A 69 -13.68 19.78 -7.66
C VAL A 69 -13.46 21.23 -8.00
N ILE A 70 -12.81 21.95 -7.11
CA ILE A 70 -12.55 23.37 -7.20
C ILE A 70 -11.03 23.57 -7.27
N LEU A 71 -10.60 24.44 -8.17
CA LEU A 71 -9.25 24.97 -8.23
C LEU A 71 -9.34 26.47 -7.93
N ASP A 72 -8.87 26.85 -6.75
CA ASP A 72 -8.94 28.21 -6.21
C ASP A 72 -7.52 28.81 -6.16
N ASP A 73 -7.36 30.03 -6.66
CA ASP A 73 -6.10 30.79 -6.65
C ASP A 73 -6.00 31.77 -5.46
N GLY A 74 -6.94 31.68 -4.52
CA GLY A 74 -7.08 32.59 -3.39
C GLY A 74 -7.59 33.99 -3.77
N GLN A 75 -7.87 34.25 -5.05
CA GLN A 75 -8.47 35.49 -5.51
C GLN A 75 -9.98 35.31 -5.56
N LEU A 76 -10.69 36.17 -4.82
CA LEU A 76 -12.12 36.11 -4.50
C LEU A 76 -13.11 35.83 -5.66
N ASN A 77 -12.67 35.89 -6.94
CA ASN A 77 -13.52 35.86 -8.12
C ASN A 77 -13.07 34.92 -9.26
N GLN A 78 -11.95 34.19 -9.16
CA GLN A 78 -11.46 33.30 -10.23
C GLN A 78 -11.40 31.83 -9.79
N VAL A 79 -12.57 31.29 -9.45
CA VAL A 79 -12.71 29.88 -9.06
C VAL A 79 -13.06 29.04 -10.28
N ASN A 80 -12.18 28.12 -10.66
CA ASN A 80 -12.50 27.09 -11.66
C ASN A 80 -13.09 25.88 -10.94
N SER A 81 -14.30 25.47 -11.29
CA SER A 81 -14.95 24.29 -10.70
C SER A 81 -15.40 23.29 -11.76
N SER A 82 -15.50 22.03 -11.36
CA SER A 82 -15.94 20.93 -12.22
C SER A 82 -16.66 19.87 -11.40
N SER A 83 -17.84 19.47 -11.86
CA SER A 83 -18.61 18.38 -11.26
C SER A 83 -18.25 17.05 -11.92
N VAL A 84 -17.81 16.08 -11.12
CA VAL A 84 -17.42 14.74 -11.57
C VAL A 84 -18.19 13.67 -10.81
N SER A 85 -18.32 12.48 -11.40
CA SER A 85 -18.95 11.34 -10.74
C SER A 85 -17.94 10.24 -10.44
N VAL A 86 -18.10 9.57 -9.30
CA VAL A 86 -17.29 8.41 -8.94
C VAL A 86 -17.68 7.22 -9.83
N VAL A 87 -16.66 6.66 -10.48
CA VAL A 87 -16.75 5.45 -11.29
C VAL A 87 -15.67 4.48 -10.84
N LYS A 88 -16.08 3.31 -10.33
CA LYS A 88 -15.19 2.26 -9.79
C LYS A 88 -14.19 2.81 -8.77
N GLY A 89 -14.69 3.63 -7.83
CA GLY A 89 -13.90 4.24 -6.75
C GLY A 89 -12.92 5.33 -7.23
N ARG A 90 -13.11 5.88 -8.43
CA ARG A 90 -12.27 6.92 -9.01
C ARG A 90 -13.09 8.06 -9.60
N ALA A 91 -12.53 9.26 -9.60
CA ALA A 91 -13.05 10.40 -10.36
C ALA A 91 -11.89 11.21 -10.94
N MET A 92 -12.15 12.00 -11.99
CA MET A 92 -11.11 12.76 -12.69
C MET A 92 -11.70 14.03 -13.31
N THR A 93 -10.98 15.14 -13.19
CA THR A 93 -11.21 16.36 -13.98
C THR A 93 -9.88 16.96 -14.41
N THR A 94 -9.91 17.79 -15.46
CA THR A 94 -8.75 18.55 -15.92
C THR A 94 -9.12 20.00 -16.13
N PHE A 95 -8.47 20.90 -15.39
CA PHE A 95 -8.50 22.33 -15.64
C PHE A 95 -7.45 22.68 -16.68
N SER A 96 -7.82 23.48 -17.68
CA SER A 96 -6.92 23.92 -18.75
C SER A 96 -6.74 25.43 -18.71
N SER A 97 -5.68 25.92 -19.35
CA SER A 97 -5.34 27.35 -19.39
C SER A 97 -5.13 27.96 -18.00
N VAL A 98 -4.66 27.14 -17.05
CA VAL A 98 -4.32 27.57 -15.69
C VAL A 98 -2.99 28.31 -15.72
N LYS A 99 -2.97 29.51 -15.13
CA LYS A 99 -1.78 30.34 -15.06
C LYS A 99 -0.81 29.80 -13.99
N PRO A 100 0.49 30.11 -14.09
CA PRO A 100 1.42 29.85 -13.00
C PRO A 100 1.00 30.61 -11.73
N GLY A 101 1.15 29.97 -10.58
CA GLY A 101 0.71 30.50 -9.29
C GLY A 101 0.53 29.40 -8.24
N ASP A 102 0.17 29.81 -7.03
CA ASP A 102 -0.22 28.90 -5.95
C ASP A 102 -1.74 28.73 -5.94
N TYR A 103 -2.18 27.49 -5.77
CA TYR A 103 -3.60 27.13 -5.81
C TYR A 103 -3.94 26.13 -4.71
N THR A 104 -5.20 26.09 -4.31
CA THR A 104 -5.80 24.98 -3.56
C THR A 104 -6.70 24.17 -4.49
N ILE A 105 -6.61 22.84 -4.37
CA ILE A 105 -7.60 21.93 -4.93
C ILE A 105 -8.52 21.51 -3.80
N ASP A 106 -9.78 21.91 -3.90
CA ASP A 106 -10.80 21.49 -2.95
C ASP A 106 -11.69 20.46 -3.62
N VAL A 107 -11.89 19.33 -2.94
CA VAL A 107 -12.82 18.29 -3.39
C VAL A 107 -13.88 18.14 -2.33
N GLU A 108 -15.12 18.40 -2.72
CA GLU A 108 -16.28 18.27 -1.85
C GLU A 108 -17.37 17.40 -2.48
N THR A 109 -18.22 16.79 -1.65
CA THR A 109 -19.43 16.14 -2.17
C THR A 109 -20.43 17.20 -2.62
N ASP A 110 -20.98 17.02 -3.82
CA ASP A 110 -22.09 17.85 -4.31
C ASP A 110 -23.31 17.69 -3.37
N ILE A 111 -24.03 18.79 -3.13
CA ILE A 111 -25.26 18.80 -2.34
C ILE A 111 -26.35 17.99 -3.07
N ALA A 112 -26.39 18.05 -4.40
CA ALA A 112 -27.40 17.39 -5.23
C ALA A 112 -26.94 16.00 -5.70
N GLN A 113 -27.03 15.00 -4.81
CA GLN A 113 -26.69 13.61 -5.11
C GLN A 113 -27.84 12.84 -5.77
N PRO A 114 -27.55 11.82 -6.61
CA PRO A 114 -28.59 10.93 -7.13
C PRO A 114 -29.18 10.06 -6.01
N SER A 115 -30.43 9.62 -6.16
CA SER A 115 -31.14 8.82 -5.16
C SER A 115 -30.39 7.52 -4.77
N SER A 116 -29.72 6.88 -5.73
CA SER A 116 -28.90 5.68 -5.48
C SER A 116 -27.75 5.93 -4.49
N VAL A 117 -27.27 7.18 -4.41
CA VAL A 117 -26.21 7.59 -3.49
C VAL A 117 -26.80 8.09 -2.18
N THR A 118 -27.86 8.91 -2.20
CA THR A 118 -28.50 9.40 -0.97
C THR A 118 -29.07 8.28 -0.11
N SER A 119 -29.58 7.19 -0.70
CA SER A 119 -29.98 6.00 0.06
C SER A 119 -28.84 5.34 0.84
N LEU A 120 -27.57 5.59 0.47
CA LEU A 120 -26.39 5.03 1.12
C LEU A 120 -25.75 6.03 2.08
N ILE A 121 -25.54 7.27 1.65
CA ILE A 121 -24.85 8.30 2.45
C ILE A 121 -25.81 9.09 3.36
N GLY A 122 -27.13 8.96 3.14
CA GLY A 122 -28.18 9.78 3.72
C GLY A 122 -28.47 11.03 2.87
N ASP A 123 -29.66 11.60 3.00
CA ASP A 123 -30.11 12.76 2.19
C ASP A 123 -29.22 14.00 2.34
N SER A 124 -28.45 14.07 3.43
CA SER A 124 -27.46 15.13 3.65
C SER A 124 -26.17 14.55 4.25
N GLY A 125 -25.78 13.36 3.80
CA GLY A 125 -24.50 12.75 4.16
C GLY A 125 -24.40 12.26 5.60
N GLN A 126 -25.52 12.08 6.32
CA GLN A 126 -25.54 11.73 7.75
C GLN A 126 -24.72 10.47 8.08
N ASN A 127 -24.63 9.52 7.14
CA ASN A 127 -23.91 8.26 7.27
C ASN A 127 -22.40 8.39 7.01
N LEU A 128 -21.92 9.55 6.54
CA LEU A 128 -20.51 9.81 6.34
C LEU A 128 -19.81 10.05 7.68
N VAL A 129 -18.67 9.41 7.86
CA VAL A 129 -17.76 9.58 9.00
C VAL A 129 -16.32 9.57 8.51
N GLY A 130 -15.39 10.00 9.35
CA GLY A 130 -13.97 10.03 9.02
C GLY A 130 -13.37 11.42 9.13
N ARG A 131 -12.07 11.52 8.85
CA ARG A 131 -11.27 12.73 9.04
C ARG A 131 -11.63 13.87 8.08
N SER A 132 -12.07 13.51 6.87
CA SER A 132 -12.38 14.46 5.80
C SER A 132 -13.86 14.87 5.78
N ILE A 133 -14.59 14.69 6.89
CA ILE A 133 -16.02 15.01 6.97
C ILE A 133 -16.21 16.32 7.73
N GLU A 134 -16.90 17.25 7.09
CA GLU A 134 -17.27 18.54 7.67
C GLU A 134 -18.78 18.71 7.72
N THR A 135 -19.25 19.55 8.65
CA THR A 135 -20.65 19.97 8.69
C THR A 135 -20.86 21.15 7.76
N ASP A 136 -21.78 21.00 6.81
CA ASP A 136 -22.21 22.07 5.92
C ASP A 136 -23.10 23.06 6.69
N LYS A 137 -22.68 24.33 6.77
CA LYS A 137 -23.40 25.36 7.52
C LYS A 137 -24.74 25.78 6.91
N ARG A 138 -24.95 25.55 5.61
CA ARG A 138 -26.18 25.93 4.89
C ARG A 138 -27.28 24.89 5.08
N THR A 139 -26.90 23.62 5.07
CA THR A 139 -27.85 22.49 5.12
C THR A 139 -27.89 21.79 6.48
N ASN A 140 -26.95 22.10 7.38
CA ASN A 140 -26.69 21.35 8.61
C ASN A 140 -26.39 19.85 8.36
N GLY A 141 -26.07 19.50 7.11
CA GLY A 141 -25.67 18.16 6.69
C GLY A 141 -24.18 17.92 6.86
N LYS A 142 -23.73 16.71 6.51
CA LYS A 142 -22.31 16.35 6.45
C LYS A 142 -21.87 16.26 4.98
N ARG A 143 -20.68 16.77 4.69
CA ARG A 143 -20.04 16.68 3.38
C ARG A 143 -18.62 16.15 3.52
N VAL A 144 -18.12 15.54 2.45
CA VAL A 144 -16.68 15.33 2.33
C VAL A 144 -16.05 16.67 1.96
N PHE A 145 -14.91 17.00 2.55
CA PHE A 145 -14.06 18.12 2.17
C PHE A 145 -12.59 17.69 2.27
N VAL A 146 -11.87 17.81 1.16
CA VAL A 146 -10.43 17.54 1.07
C VAL A 146 -9.78 18.71 0.36
N GLU A 147 -8.86 19.38 1.04
CA GLU A 147 -8.06 20.47 0.51
C GLU A 147 -6.63 19.98 0.22
N LYS A 148 -6.07 20.42 -0.92
CA LYS A 148 -4.68 20.14 -1.27
C LYS A 148 -4.04 21.35 -1.94
N GLN A 149 -2.99 21.89 -1.31
CA GLN A 149 -2.17 22.95 -1.90
C GLN A 149 -1.28 22.42 -3.03
N ILE A 150 -1.20 23.19 -4.11
CA ILE A 150 -0.32 22.96 -5.25
C ILE A 150 0.32 24.27 -5.71
N THR A 151 1.51 24.16 -6.29
CA THR A 151 2.16 25.28 -6.98
C THR A 151 2.33 24.91 -8.45
N ILE A 152 1.89 25.79 -9.33
CA ILE A 152 2.03 25.67 -10.78
C ILE A 152 3.17 26.59 -11.21
N GLY A 153 4.32 26.00 -11.53
CA GLY A 153 5.46 26.74 -12.05
C GLY A 153 5.26 27.18 -13.51
N THR A 154 6.16 28.04 -14.01
CA THR A 154 6.24 28.30 -15.45
C THR A 154 6.66 27.03 -16.20
N HIS A 155 6.37 26.97 -17.50
CA HIS A 155 6.77 25.85 -18.34
C HIS A 155 8.27 25.53 -18.20
N GLN A 156 9.12 26.56 -18.19
CA GLN A 156 10.58 26.41 -17.99
C GLN A 156 10.96 25.84 -16.62
N GLN A 157 10.27 26.25 -15.55
CA GLN A 157 10.53 25.72 -14.20
C GLN A 157 10.12 24.25 -14.09
N ILE A 158 8.97 23.88 -14.68
CA ILE A 158 8.50 22.50 -14.71
C ILE A 158 9.46 21.62 -15.51
N GLU A 159 9.88 22.04 -16.70
CA GLU A 159 10.86 21.30 -17.51
C GLU A 159 12.20 21.17 -16.80
N ALA A 160 12.70 22.25 -16.18
CA ALA A 160 13.94 22.21 -15.41
C ALA A 160 13.84 21.25 -14.22
N GLN A 161 12.70 21.23 -13.53
CA GLN A 161 12.46 20.34 -12.40
C GLN A 161 12.37 18.88 -12.85
N LEU A 162 11.62 18.58 -13.92
CA LEU A 162 11.51 17.24 -14.49
C LEU A 162 12.88 16.71 -14.97
N LYS A 163 13.67 17.57 -15.62
CA LYS A 163 15.03 17.22 -16.03
C LYS A 163 15.92 16.93 -14.82
N LYS A 164 15.88 17.78 -13.80
CA LYS A 164 16.63 17.58 -12.56
C LYS A 164 16.22 16.30 -11.83
N GLU A 165 14.92 16.00 -11.77
CA GLU A 165 14.40 14.77 -11.17
C GLU A 165 14.84 13.53 -11.96
N ALA A 166 14.80 13.58 -13.29
CA ALA A 166 15.29 12.52 -14.16
C ALA A 166 16.80 12.28 -13.99
N GLU A 167 17.60 13.34 -13.90
CA GLU A 167 19.04 13.27 -13.65
C GLU A 167 19.35 12.64 -12.27
N ILE A 168 18.62 13.04 -11.23
CA ILE A 168 18.75 12.46 -9.88
C ILE A 168 18.41 10.97 -9.92
N LYS A 169 17.30 10.60 -10.56
CA LYS A 169 16.87 9.20 -10.67
C LYS A 169 17.86 8.35 -11.46
N ALA A 170 18.40 8.90 -12.56
CA ALA A 170 19.42 8.23 -13.36
C ALA A 170 20.71 8.01 -12.55
N LYS A 171 21.16 9.03 -11.80
CA LYS A 171 22.33 8.92 -10.93
C LYS A 171 22.13 7.89 -9.82
N ALA A 172 20.94 7.85 -9.20
CA ALA A 172 20.61 6.87 -8.18
C ALA A 172 20.57 5.44 -8.73
N ALA A 173 20.01 5.25 -9.92
CA ALA A 173 20.00 3.95 -10.59
C ALA A 173 21.42 3.47 -10.93
N ALA A 174 22.26 4.36 -11.49
CA ALA A 174 23.65 4.06 -11.81
C ALA A 174 24.48 3.72 -10.55
N GLU A 175 24.26 4.44 -9.44
CA GLU A 175 24.92 4.16 -8.18
C GLU A 175 24.48 2.81 -7.58
N ALA A 176 23.19 2.48 -7.65
CA ALA A 176 22.67 1.19 -7.20
C ALA A 176 23.24 0.03 -8.03
N GLU A 177 23.32 0.18 -9.36
CA GLU A 177 23.93 -0.80 -10.24
C GLU A 177 25.43 -0.98 -9.96
N ALA A 178 26.17 0.13 -9.77
CA ALA A 178 27.59 0.09 -9.43
C ALA A 178 27.83 -0.61 -8.08
N LYS A 179 27.00 -0.34 -7.06
CA LYS A 179 27.05 -1.01 -5.76
C LYS A 179 26.75 -2.50 -5.88
N ALA A 180 25.74 -2.88 -6.64
CA ALA A 180 25.39 -4.28 -6.87
C ALA A 180 26.52 -5.04 -7.58
N LYS A 181 27.13 -4.44 -8.60
CA LYS A 181 28.28 -5.02 -9.31
C LYS A 181 29.49 -5.18 -8.38
N ALA A 182 29.80 -4.15 -7.59
CA ALA A 182 30.91 -4.20 -6.63
C ALA A 182 30.69 -5.28 -5.55
N GLN A 183 29.46 -5.44 -5.06
CA GLN A 183 29.12 -6.48 -4.09
C GLN A 183 29.25 -7.88 -4.71
N ALA A 184 28.73 -8.08 -5.93
CA ALA A 184 28.85 -9.36 -6.64
C ALA A 184 30.32 -9.73 -6.91
N GLU A 185 31.16 -8.76 -7.29
CA GLU A 185 32.60 -8.97 -7.48
C GLU A 185 33.32 -9.30 -6.17
N ALA A 186 32.99 -8.59 -5.08
CA ALA A 186 33.55 -8.87 -3.76
C ALA A 186 33.16 -10.27 -3.25
N GLU A 187 31.90 -10.68 -3.45
CA GLU A 187 31.41 -12.02 -3.10
C GLU A 187 32.10 -13.10 -3.94
N ALA A 188 32.21 -12.90 -5.26
CA ALA A 188 32.91 -13.82 -6.14
C ALA A 188 34.39 -13.98 -5.74
N LYS A 189 35.06 -12.87 -5.41
CA LYS A 189 36.44 -12.87 -4.92
C LYS A 189 36.57 -13.58 -3.57
N ALA A 190 35.65 -13.33 -2.64
CA ALA A 190 35.62 -14.01 -1.34
C ALA A 190 35.40 -15.53 -1.49
N LYS A 191 34.49 -15.94 -2.37
CA LYS A 191 34.24 -17.36 -2.68
C LYS A 191 35.45 -18.02 -3.34
N ALA A 192 36.11 -17.34 -4.28
CA ALA A 192 37.33 -17.83 -4.91
C ALA A 192 38.48 -17.99 -3.89
N GLN A 193 38.65 -17.02 -2.99
CA GLN A 193 39.63 -17.09 -1.91
C GLN A 193 39.31 -18.21 -0.91
N ALA A 194 38.04 -18.39 -0.55
CA ALA A 194 37.61 -19.48 0.32
C ALA A 194 37.85 -20.85 -0.33
N ALA A 195 37.55 -21.00 -1.62
CA ALA A 195 37.83 -22.22 -2.39
C ALA A 195 39.33 -22.50 -2.49
N ALA A 196 40.14 -21.48 -2.77
CA ALA A 196 41.60 -21.60 -2.81
C ALA A 196 42.17 -21.99 -1.44
N LYS A 197 41.68 -21.38 -0.36
CA LYS A 197 42.09 -21.72 1.02
C LYS A 197 41.64 -23.13 1.41
N ALA A 198 40.44 -23.55 1.04
CA ALA A 198 39.95 -24.91 1.27
C ALA A 198 40.81 -25.93 0.52
N LYS A 199 41.18 -25.65 -0.74
CA LYS A 199 42.08 -26.49 -1.53
C LYS A 199 43.49 -26.54 -0.94
N ALA A 200 44.02 -25.41 -0.47
CA ALA A 200 45.32 -25.36 0.21
C ALA A 200 45.30 -26.16 1.52
N LEU A 201 44.19 -26.10 2.28
CA LEU A 201 44.02 -26.87 3.52
C LEU A 201 43.82 -28.37 3.26
N ALA A 202 43.16 -28.76 2.16
CA ALA A 202 43.05 -30.17 1.75
C ALA A 202 44.44 -30.74 1.47
N LYS A 203 45.31 -29.98 0.78
CA LYS A 203 46.70 -30.36 0.49
C LYS A 203 47.62 -30.47 1.70
N THR A 204 47.19 -30.08 2.90
CA THR A 204 47.98 -30.24 4.14
C THR A 204 47.39 -31.28 5.08
N ARG A 205 46.29 -31.94 4.70
CA ARG A 205 45.65 -33.00 5.48
C ARG A 205 45.91 -34.37 4.84
N GLY A 206 46.09 -35.38 5.67
CA GLY A 206 46.12 -36.78 5.24
C GLY A 206 44.74 -37.28 4.80
N VAL A 207 44.69 -38.52 4.31
CA VAL A 207 43.46 -39.19 3.86
C VAL A 207 42.62 -39.69 5.05
N ARG A 208 41.30 -39.74 4.88
CA ARG A 208 40.36 -40.26 5.89
C ARG A 208 39.23 -41.03 5.21
N ILE A 209 38.80 -42.13 5.83
CA ILE A 209 37.62 -42.90 5.40
C ILE A 209 36.41 -41.95 5.18
N GLY A 210 35.69 -42.17 4.09
CA GLY A 210 34.57 -41.35 3.62
C GLY A 210 34.95 -40.24 2.63
N MET A 211 36.23 -40.03 2.33
CA MET A 211 36.66 -39.08 1.29
C MET A 211 36.32 -39.61 -0.11
N THR A 212 35.96 -38.72 -1.03
CA THR A 212 35.85 -39.09 -2.45
C THR A 212 37.23 -39.28 -3.09
N GLU A 213 37.30 -40.00 -4.21
CA GLU A 213 38.52 -40.09 -5.04
C GLU A 213 39.15 -38.70 -5.28
N GLN A 214 38.35 -37.71 -5.67
CA GLN A 214 38.83 -36.35 -5.92
C GLN A 214 39.40 -35.67 -4.66
N GLN A 215 38.80 -35.89 -3.49
CA GLN A 215 39.33 -35.36 -2.22
C GLN A 215 40.66 -36.01 -1.84
N VAL A 216 40.86 -37.30 -2.14
CA VAL A 216 42.14 -38.00 -1.93
C VAL A 216 43.21 -37.47 -2.88
N LEU A 217 42.88 -37.26 -4.16
CA LEU A 217 43.79 -36.65 -5.14
C LEU A 217 44.19 -35.21 -4.77
N ASP A 218 43.27 -34.45 -4.18
CA ASP A 218 43.53 -33.07 -3.70
C ASP A 218 44.23 -33.04 -2.31
N SER A 219 44.46 -34.19 -1.67
CA SER A 219 45.14 -34.32 -0.38
C SER A 219 46.66 -34.38 -0.49
N MET A 220 47.36 -34.53 0.65
CA MET A 220 48.82 -34.77 0.67
C MET A 220 49.26 -36.05 -0.06
N TRP A 221 48.37 -37.05 -0.15
CA TRP A 221 48.70 -38.33 -0.80
C TRP A 221 48.80 -38.19 -2.32
N GLY A 222 47.99 -37.31 -2.92
CA GLY A 222 48.07 -37.02 -4.35
C GLY A 222 47.68 -38.21 -5.24
N LYS A 223 48.31 -38.34 -6.40
CA LYS A 223 48.03 -39.42 -7.35
C LYS A 223 48.71 -40.73 -6.93
N PRO A 224 48.01 -41.87 -6.96
CA PRO A 224 48.62 -43.18 -6.71
C PRO A 224 49.58 -43.56 -7.84
N GLU A 225 50.46 -44.51 -7.54
CA GLU A 225 51.35 -45.14 -8.52
C GLU A 225 50.58 -46.09 -9.44
N GLU A 226 49.62 -46.83 -8.88
CA GLU A 226 48.79 -47.80 -9.61
C GLU A 226 47.34 -47.78 -9.10
N VAL A 227 46.37 -47.96 -10.00
CA VAL A 227 44.95 -48.08 -9.68
C VAL A 227 44.40 -49.37 -10.27
N ASN A 228 43.99 -50.28 -9.40
CA ASN A 228 43.30 -51.52 -9.77
C ASN A 228 41.79 -51.30 -9.63
N ARG A 229 41.07 -51.24 -10.76
CA ARG A 229 39.62 -50.99 -10.81
C ARG A 229 38.86 -52.26 -11.20
N THR A 230 37.87 -52.62 -10.40
CA THR A 230 36.91 -53.70 -10.69
C THR A 230 35.51 -53.12 -10.78
N ILE A 231 34.81 -53.36 -11.89
CA ILE A 231 33.42 -52.93 -12.09
C ILE A 231 32.54 -54.16 -12.09
N SER A 232 31.56 -54.19 -11.21
CA SER A 232 30.58 -55.28 -11.09
C SER A 232 29.15 -54.76 -11.17
N GLN A 233 28.17 -55.67 -11.20
CA GLN A 233 26.76 -55.31 -11.12
C GLN A 233 26.36 -54.68 -9.77
N TYR A 234 27.20 -54.82 -8.74
CA TYR A 234 26.94 -54.30 -7.39
C TYR A 234 27.62 -52.95 -7.12
N GLY A 235 28.54 -52.52 -7.99
CA GLY A 235 29.28 -51.28 -7.83
C GLY A 235 30.66 -51.30 -8.46
N THR A 236 31.43 -50.24 -8.20
CA THR A 236 32.84 -50.14 -8.58
C THR A 236 33.72 -50.21 -7.34
N ASP A 237 34.64 -51.15 -7.32
CA ASP A 237 35.67 -51.28 -6.30
C ASP A 237 37.03 -50.88 -6.88
N GLU A 238 37.77 -50.06 -6.15
CA GLU A 238 39.13 -49.67 -6.55
C GLU A 238 40.13 -49.86 -5.42
N GLN A 239 41.34 -50.26 -5.78
CA GLN A 239 42.50 -50.22 -4.91
C GLN A 239 43.55 -49.29 -5.52
N TRP A 240 43.95 -48.28 -4.75
CA TRP A 240 44.98 -47.31 -5.13
C TRP A 240 46.27 -47.63 -4.35
N VAL A 241 47.37 -47.79 -5.07
CA VAL A 241 48.68 -48.19 -4.54
C VAL A 241 49.62 -47.00 -4.50
N TYR A 242 50.27 -46.74 -3.36
CA TYR A 242 51.21 -45.62 -3.16
C TYR A 242 52.65 -46.06 -2.81
N GLY A 243 52.93 -47.37 -2.86
CA GLY A 243 54.23 -47.94 -2.48
C GLY A 243 54.42 -48.11 -0.96
N GLY A 244 55.44 -48.87 -0.56
CA GLY A 244 55.80 -49.06 0.86
C GLY A 244 54.70 -49.69 1.73
N ASN A 245 53.88 -50.59 1.16
CA ASN A 245 52.71 -51.22 1.78
C ASN A 245 51.54 -50.26 2.10
N ASN A 246 51.48 -49.09 1.45
CA ASN A 246 50.38 -48.14 1.61
C ASN A 246 49.32 -48.32 0.51
N TYR A 247 48.07 -48.58 0.92
CA TYR A 247 46.94 -48.82 0.03
C TYR A 247 45.69 -48.08 0.50
N LEU A 248 44.92 -47.59 -0.48
CA LEU A 248 43.59 -47.01 -0.26
C LEU A 248 42.55 -47.80 -1.05
N TYR A 249 41.44 -48.15 -0.39
CA TYR A 249 40.36 -48.90 -1.00
C TYR A 249 39.12 -48.03 -1.15
N PHE A 250 38.55 -47.99 -2.35
CA PHE A 250 37.36 -47.23 -2.67
C PHE A 250 36.23 -48.15 -3.06
N GLU A 251 35.03 -47.81 -2.61
CA GLU A 251 33.79 -48.42 -3.06
C GLU A 251 32.88 -47.30 -3.59
N ASN A 252 32.47 -47.43 -4.85
CA ASN A 252 31.66 -46.45 -5.58
C ASN A 252 32.21 -45.01 -5.49
N GLY A 253 33.55 -44.89 -5.52
CA GLY A 253 34.28 -43.62 -5.48
C GLY A 253 34.44 -42.99 -4.11
N ILE A 254 34.14 -43.73 -3.03
CA ILE A 254 34.32 -43.31 -1.63
C ILE A 254 35.37 -44.19 -0.95
N LEU A 255 36.35 -43.58 -0.29
CA LEU A 255 37.41 -44.26 0.46
C LEU A 255 36.82 -45.01 1.65
N THR A 256 36.87 -46.34 1.64
CA THR A 256 36.31 -47.21 2.70
C THR A 256 37.37 -47.76 3.64
N SER A 257 38.61 -47.92 3.20
CA SER A 257 39.70 -48.48 4.02
C SER A 257 41.08 -47.90 3.68
N ILE A 258 41.91 -47.77 4.71
CA ILE A 258 43.30 -47.31 4.62
C ILE A 258 44.18 -48.42 5.21
N GLN A 259 45.19 -48.85 4.46
CA GLN A 259 46.18 -49.82 4.89
C GLN A 259 47.57 -49.18 4.81
N ASN A 260 48.33 -49.20 5.89
CA ASN A 260 49.66 -48.60 6.04
C ASN A 260 50.55 -49.40 6.99
#